data_AF-A0A239I1H6-F1
#
_entry.id   AF-A0A239I1H6-F1
#
_cell.length_a   1.000
_cell.length_b   1.000
_cell.length_c   1.000
_cell.angle_alpha   90.00
_cell.angle_beta   90.00
_cell.angle_gamma   90.00
#
_symmetry.space_group_name_H-M   'P 1'
#
loop_
_entity.id
_entity.type
_entity.pdbx_description
1 polymer ?
#
loop_
_entity_poly.entity_id
_entity_poly.type
_entity_poly.pdbx_seq_one_letter_code
_entity_poly.pdbx_strand_id
1 'polypeptide(L)'
;MRAKAFADWLMNVDHRDIRQARDYVSRVRRVENALSEYLLRSVNLDEEFNNDNCDFILSLLSIEHDKKISNTINLPESKDGLSKLKTAVNKYIRFCNALKQE
;
A
#
# COMPACT_ATOMS: atom_id res chain seq x y z
N MET A 1 -6.47 -4.15 -5.56
CA MET A 1 -5.47 -3.48 -6.42
C MET A 1 -5.16 -4.19 -7.76
N ARG A 2 -4.76 -3.43 -8.79
CA ARG A 2 -4.26 -3.87 -10.11
C ARG A 2 -2.82 -4.42 -10.07
N ALA A 3 -2.62 -5.52 -9.35
CA ALA A 3 -1.30 -6.04 -8.99
C ALA A 3 -0.35 -6.32 -10.17
N LYS A 4 -0.85 -6.85 -11.29
CA LYS A 4 -0.01 -7.13 -12.48
C LYS A 4 0.47 -5.84 -13.14
N ALA A 5 -0.45 -4.92 -13.43
CA ALA A 5 -0.13 -3.63 -14.03
C ALA A 5 0.80 -2.80 -13.13
N PHE A 6 0.61 -2.87 -11.81
CA PHE A 6 1.51 -2.22 -10.85
C PHE A 6 2.93 -2.83 -10.89
N ALA A 7 3.04 -4.16 -10.95
CA ALA A 7 4.34 -4.82 -11.07
C ALA A 7 5.05 -4.42 -12.38
N ASP A 8 4.31 -4.40 -13.50
CA ASP A 8 4.84 -4.01 -14.80
C ASP A 8 5.29 -2.54 -14.79
N TRP A 9 4.50 -1.64 -14.20
CA TRP A 9 4.88 -0.23 -14.03
C TRP A 9 6.12 -0.05 -13.15
N LEU A 10 6.22 -0.82 -12.04
CA LEU A 10 7.40 -0.77 -11.17
C LEU A 10 8.68 -1.15 -11.92
N MET A 11 8.61 -2.15 -12.80
CA MET A 11 9.77 -2.61 -13.58
C MET A 11 10.10 -1.64 -14.72
N ASN A 12 9.08 -1.19 -15.47
CA ASN A 12 9.29 -0.45 -16.70
C ASN A 12 9.41 1.07 -16.50
N VAL A 13 8.79 1.63 -15.46
CA VAL A 13 8.72 3.08 -15.21
C VAL A 13 9.48 3.49 -13.94
N ASP A 14 9.33 2.75 -12.85
CA ASP A 14 10.05 3.04 -11.59
C ASP A 14 11.43 2.35 -11.51
N HIS A 15 11.82 1.61 -12.56
CA HIS A 15 13.10 0.93 -12.75
C HIS A 15 13.49 -0.03 -11.61
N ARG A 16 12.51 -0.75 -11.07
CA ARG A 16 12.72 -1.79 -10.05
C ARG A 16 13.06 -3.12 -10.69
N ASP A 17 13.95 -3.86 -10.04
CA ASP A 17 14.14 -5.26 -10.40
C ASP A 17 12.90 -6.10 -10.05
N ILE A 18 12.79 -7.29 -10.63
CA ILE A 18 11.65 -8.19 -10.45
C ILE A 18 11.42 -8.60 -8.98
N ARG A 19 12.49 -8.70 -8.18
CA ARG A 19 12.38 -9.07 -6.76
C ARG A 19 11.78 -7.91 -5.97
N GLN A 20 12.29 -6.69 -6.20
CA GLN A 20 11.76 -5.47 -5.61
C GLN A 20 10.31 -5.23 -6.03
N ALA A 21 9.97 -5.43 -7.31
CA ALA A 21 8.60 -5.27 -7.79
C ALA A 21 7.63 -6.22 -7.08
N ARG A 22 8.00 -7.50 -6.96
CA ARG A 22 7.21 -8.51 -6.22
C ARG A 22 7.07 -8.17 -4.74
N ASP A 23 8.14 -7.68 -4.12
CA ASP A 23 8.15 -7.25 -2.74
C ASP A 23 7.21 -6.05 -2.50
N TYR A 24 7.23 -5.04 -3.38
CA TYR A 24 6.26 -3.94 -3.34
C TYR A 24 4.82 -4.41 -3.49
N VAL A 25 4.53 -5.27 -4.47
CA VAL A 25 3.19 -5.86 -4.64
C VAL A 25 2.76 -6.61 -3.37
N SER A 26 3.64 -7.41 -2.79
CA SER A 26 3.36 -8.15 -1.55
C SER A 26 3.04 -7.22 -0.38
N ARG A 27 3.80 -6.13 -0.21
CA ARG A 27 3.55 -5.13 0.83
C ARG A 27 2.21 -4.43 0.64
N VAL A 28 1.86 -4.07 -0.59
CA VAL A 28 0.57 -3.44 -0.90
C VAL A 28 -0.58 -4.40 -0.56
N ARG A 29 -0.49 -5.69 -0.94
CA ARG A 29 -1.50 -6.70 -0.54
C ARG A 29 -1.59 -6.87 0.97
N ARG A 30 -0.45 -6.83 1.66
CA ARG A 30 -0.43 -6.92 3.13
C ARG A 30 -1.19 -5.77 3.76
N VAL A 31 -1.07 -4.56 3.22
CA VAL A 31 -1.86 -3.40 3.68
C VAL A 31 -3.35 -3.61 3.43
N GLU A 32 -3.76 -4.01 2.21
CA GLU A 32 -5.17 -4.30 1.90
C GLU A 32 -5.75 -5.33 2.87
N ASN A 33 -5.06 -6.45 3.08
CA ASN A 33 -5.53 -7.51 3.97
C ASN A 33 -5.61 -7.06 5.43
N ALA A 34 -4.56 -6.41 5.92
CA ALA A 34 -4.51 -5.94 7.31
C ALA A 34 -5.61 -4.92 7.59
N LEU A 35 -5.75 -3.90 6.74
CA LEU A 35 -6.77 -2.89 6.96
C LEU A 35 -8.18 -3.43 6.74
N SER A 36 -8.34 -4.47 5.91
CA SER A 36 -9.63 -5.14 5.78
C SER A 36 -10.08 -5.80 7.08
N GLU A 37 -9.15 -6.48 7.76
CA GLU A 37 -9.39 -7.10 9.07
C GLU A 37 -9.70 -6.04 10.13
N TYR A 38 -8.92 -4.96 10.18
CA TYR A 38 -9.09 -3.87 11.15
C TYR A 38 -10.39 -3.08 11.00
N LEU A 39 -10.76 -2.74 9.76
CA LEU A 39 -11.94 -1.95 9.46
C LEU A 39 -13.20 -2.80 9.33
N LEU A 40 -13.09 -4.14 9.45
CA LEU A 40 -14.17 -5.10 9.25
C LEU A 40 -14.92 -4.88 7.92
N ARG A 41 -14.19 -4.47 6.88
CA ARG A 41 -14.70 -4.25 5.51
C ARG A 41 -13.63 -4.63 4.49
N SER A 42 -14.01 -4.96 3.27
CA SER A 42 -13.01 -5.13 2.21
C SER A 42 -12.33 -3.80 1.90
N VAL A 43 -11.00 -3.78 1.93
CA VAL A 43 -10.16 -2.65 1.52
C VAL A 43 -9.49 -2.98 0.20
N ASN A 44 -9.77 -2.16 -0.81
CA ASN A 44 -9.17 -2.25 -2.13
C ASN A 44 -8.52 -0.90 -2.47
N LEU A 45 -7.20 -0.88 -2.64
CA LEU A 45 -6.48 0.37 -2.87
C LEU A 45 -6.82 1.06 -4.20
N ASP A 46 -7.41 0.37 -5.17
CA ASP A 46 -7.98 1.04 -6.35
C ASP A 46 -9.21 1.88 -5.98
N GLU A 47 -10.07 1.37 -5.10
CA GLU A 47 -11.27 2.05 -4.63
C GLU A 47 -10.91 3.19 -3.68
N GLU A 48 -10.01 2.93 -2.72
CA GLU A 48 -9.52 3.97 -1.80
C GLU A 48 -8.82 5.11 -2.57
N PHE A 49 -8.04 4.79 -3.61
CA PHE A 49 -7.41 5.83 -4.43
C PHE A 49 -8.44 6.70 -5.15
N ASN A 50 -9.55 6.12 -5.62
CA ASN A 50 -10.62 6.89 -6.26
C ASN A 50 -11.45 7.71 -5.26
N ASN A 51 -11.51 7.28 -4.00
CA ASN A 51 -12.26 7.94 -2.94
C ASN A 51 -11.49 9.15 -2.38
N ASP A 52 -10.25 8.95 -1.91
CA ASP A 52 -9.48 9.97 -1.18
C ASP A 52 -7.97 9.94 -1.49
N ASN A 53 -7.58 9.41 -2.65
CA ASN A 53 -6.17 9.16 -3.00
C ASN A 53 -5.41 8.31 -1.96
N CYS A 54 -6.12 7.46 -1.21
CA CYS A 54 -5.60 6.65 -0.11
C CYS A 54 -5.10 7.47 1.10
N ASP A 55 -5.53 8.73 1.27
CA ASP A 55 -5.11 9.56 2.39
C ASP A 55 -5.47 8.95 3.76
N PHE A 56 -6.68 8.40 3.90
CA PHE A 56 -7.10 7.66 5.09
C PHE A 56 -6.24 6.41 5.33
N ILE A 57 -5.91 5.68 4.27
CA ILE A 57 -5.03 4.51 4.38
C ILE A 57 -3.63 4.92 4.85
N LEU A 58 -3.09 6.02 4.33
CA LEU A 58 -1.80 6.56 4.74
C LEU A 58 -1.81 7.08 6.19
N SER A 59 -2.93 7.64 6.66
CA SER A 59 -3.06 8.09 8.06
C SER A 59 -3.07 6.90 9.03
N LEU A 60 -3.67 5.78 8.64
CA LEU A 60 -3.63 4.53 9.41
C LEU A 60 -2.21 3.93 9.47
N LEU A 61 -1.38 4.15 8.44
CA LEU A 61 0.02 3.70 8.44
C LEU A 61 0.99 4.69 9.14
N SER A 62 0.48 5.64 9.91
CA SER A 62 1.29 6.62 10.66
C SER A 62 1.72 6.10 12.04
N ILE A 63 2.84 6.65 12.55
CA ILE A 63 3.43 6.27 13.85
C ILE A 63 2.45 6.54 15.01
N GLU A 64 1.53 7.50 14.86
CA GLU A 64 0.54 7.82 15.89
C GLU A 64 -0.52 6.72 16.06
N HIS A 65 -0.79 5.98 14.98
CA HIS A 65 -1.71 4.82 14.99
C HIS A 65 -1.02 3.48 15.23
N ASP A 66 0.32 3.44 15.18
CA ASP A 66 1.17 2.25 15.39
C ASP A 66 0.75 1.45 16.64
N LYS A 67 0.58 2.14 17.78
CA LYS A 67 0.21 1.49 19.05
C LYS A 67 -1.22 0.92 19.08
N LYS A 68 -2.15 1.41 18.25
CA LYS A 68 -3.55 0.95 18.22
C LYS A 68 -3.77 -0.17 17.20
N ILE A 69 -3.04 -0.11 16.10
CA ILE A 69 -3.15 -1.02 14.95
C ILE A 69 -2.28 -2.26 15.17
N SER A 70 -1.06 -2.13 15.71
CA SER A 70 -0.14 -3.27 15.91
C SER A 70 -0.72 -4.41 16.75
N ASN A 71 -1.58 -4.09 17.73
CA ASN A 71 -2.17 -5.11 18.62
C ASN A 71 -3.36 -5.87 18.01
N THR A 72 -3.90 -5.41 16.87
CA THR A 72 -5.11 -5.97 16.26
C THR A 72 -4.87 -6.55 14.87
N ILE A 73 -3.68 -6.36 14.29
CA ILE A 73 -3.41 -6.76 12.92
C ILE A 73 -1.97 -7.22 12.75
N ASN A 74 -1.74 -8.16 11.82
CA ASN A 74 -0.41 -8.64 11.44
C ASN A 74 0.37 -7.62 10.59
N LEU A 75 0.53 -6.40 11.11
CA LEU A 75 1.41 -5.36 10.58
C LEU A 75 2.71 -5.32 11.39
N PRO A 76 3.82 -4.85 10.79
CA PRO A 76 5.07 -4.71 11.52
C PRO A 76 4.92 -3.70 12.67
N GLU A 77 5.35 -4.08 13.87
CA GLU A 77 5.37 -3.19 15.06
C GLU A 77 6.56 -2.21 15.05
N SER A 78 7.48 -2.39 14.09
CA SER A 78 8.66 -1.53 13.96
C SER A 78 8.37 -0.36 13.01
N LYS A 79 8.84 0.83 13.40
CA LYS A 79 8.80 2.05 12.58
C LYS A 79 9.34 1.83 11.16
N ASP A 80 10.39 1.02 11.03
CA ASP A 80 10.98 0.67 9.74
C ASP A 80 10.06 -0.19 8.88
N GLY A 81 9.31 -1.11 9.49
CA GLY A 81 8.34 -1.96 8.82
C GLY A 81 7.14 -1.14 8.31
N LEU A 82 6.57 -0.27 9.14
CA LEU A 82 5.51 0.65 8.72
C LEU A 82 5.97 1.61 7.62
N SER A 83 7.19 2.14 7.74
CA SER A 83 7.77 3.03 6.72
C SER A 83 7.89 2.33 5.36
N LYS A 84 8.25 1.04 5.34
CA LYS A 84 8.30 0.23 4.11
C LYS A 84 6.92 -0.01 3.50
N LEU A 85 5.89 -0.23 4.33
CA LEU A 85 4.50 -0.35 3.86
C LEU A 85 3.98 0.96 3.29
N LYS A 86 4.19 2.07 4.00
CA LYS A 86 3.83 3.41 3.53
C LYS A 86 4.51 3.75 2.21
N THR A 87 5.79 3.41 2.07
CA THR A 87 6.52 3.57 0.81
C THR A 87 5.88 2.77 -0.32
N ALA A 88 5.44 1.54 -0.06
CA ALA A 88 4.79 0.71 -1.05
C ALA A 88 3.44 1.29 -1.50
N VAL A 89 2.62 1.77 -0.55
CA VAL A 89 1.34 2.45 -0.84
C VAL A 89 1.58 3.73 -1.63
N ASN A 90 2.56 4.56 -1.24
CA ASN A 90 2.92 5.75 -2.00
C ASN A 90 3.35 5.45 -3.44
N LYS A 91 4.09 4.35 -3.67
CA LYS A 91 4.40 3.91 -5.04
C LYS A 91 3.15 3.50 -5.81
N TYR A 92 2.19 2.85 -5.15
CA TYR A 92 0.92 2.50 -5.77
C TYR A 92 0.11 3.74 -6.18
N ILE A 93 0.04 4.75 -5.31
CA ILE A 93 -0.60 6.04 -5.61
C ILE A 93 0.06 6.70 -6.83
N ARG A 94 1.40 6.70 -6.89
CA ARG A 94 2.14 7.24 -8.05
C ARG A 94 1.83 6.48 -9.34
N PHE A 95 1.73 5.16 -9.28
CA PHE A 95 1.27 4.33 -10.40
C PHE A 95 -0.13 4.73 -10.85
N CYS A 96 -1.09 4.85 -9.92
CA CYS A 96 -2.46 5.23 -10.26
C CYS A 96 -2.55 6.65 -10.86
N ASN A 97 -1.73 7.59 -10.36
CA ASN A 97 -1.64 8.94 -10.92
C ASN A 97 -1.05 8.95 -12.33
N ALA A 98 -0.03 8.13 -12.60
CA ALA A 98 0.56 8.02 -13.94
C ALA A 98 -0.47 7.54 -14.96
N LEU A 99 -1.32 6.58 -14.59
CA LEU A 99 -2.40 6.07 -15.45
C LEU A 99 -3.58 7.03 -15.64
N LYS A 100 -3.73 8.06 -14.80
CA LYS A 100 -4.76 9.11 -14.99
C LYS A 100 -4.35 10.17 -16.02
N GLN A 101 -3.06 10.23 -16.37
CA GLN A 101 -2.51 11.21 -17.31
C GLN A 101 -2.35 10.65 -18.74
N GLU A 102 -2.66 9.37 -18.94
CA GLU A 102 -2.80 8.70 -20.24
C GLU A 102 -4.27 8.67 -20.68
#